data_AF-A0A7Y6UEF0-F1
#
_entry.id   AF-A0A7Y6UEF0-F1
#
_cell.length_a   1.000
_cell.length_b   1.000
_cell.length_c   1.000
_cell.angle_alpha   90.00
_cell.angle_beta   90.00
_cell.angle_gamma   90.00
#
_symmetry.space_group_name_H-M   'P 1'
#
loop_
_entity.id
_entity.type
_entity.pdbx_description
1 polymer ?
#
loop_
_entity_poly.entity_id
_entity_poly.type
_entity_poly.pdbx_seq_one_letter_code
_entity_poly.pdbx_strand_id
1 'polypeptide(L)'
;MPVRRDLVITPHGRCVILEVDGDLEGDVHLIGDERVRAAKLGPIRRREHAAGRAAMREALGVELEIGSNDRGAPILPEGWVGSISHKGTRAAAIVAPADAGFVGVDLELAAPPRQPIEKRILTPREQSLIEAGSREVTLRFAIKEAIYKAVDPIVRRYVGFTEVELDLEADGAVRVNVLDLARLPVEVEAWWREQDGHWLATARARRR
;
A
#
# COMPACT_ATOMS: atom_id res chain seq x y z
N MET A 1 12.48 -22.31 -2.06
CA MET A 1 12.15 -21.96 -0.66
C MET A 1 10.63 -21.81 -0.51
N PRO A 2 10.00 -22.12 0.63
CA PRO A 2 8.56 -21.97 0.77
C PRO A 2 8.20 -20.49 0.81
N VAL A 3 7.56 -20.00 -0.24
CA VAL A 3 6.90 -18.68 -0.24
C VAL A 3 5.52 -18.90 0.36
N ARG A 4 5.23 -18.32 1.53
CA ARG A 4 3.87 -18.29 2.05
C ARG A 4 3.10 -17.21 1.28
N ARG A 5 1.91 -17.58 0.82
CA ARG A 5 1.06 -16.77 -0.05
C ARG A 5 -0.32 -16.69 0.55
N ASP A 6 -0.78 -15.48 0.81
CA ASP A 6 -2.14 -15.25 1.25
C ASP A 6 -2.87 -14.39 0.20
N LEU A 7 -3.92 -14.96 -0.38
CA LEU A 7 -4.86 -14.25 -1.23
C LEU A 7 -5.92 -13.59 -0.34
N VAL A 8 -6.05 -12.27 -0.45
CA VAL A 8 -7.01 -11.48 0.29
C VAL A 8 -7.91 -10.72 -0.69
N ILE A 9 -9.20 -11.01 -0.67
CA ILE A 9 -10.20 -10.22 -1.39
C ILE A 9 -10.58 -9.04 -0.50
N THR A 10 -10.35 -7.81 -0.98
CA THR A 10 -10.70 -6.57 -0.28
C THR A 10 -11.82 -5.85 -1.04
N PRO A 11 -12.48 -4.85 -0.43
CA PRO A 11 -13.44 -4.01 -1.15
C PRO A 11 -12.84 -3.29 -2.38
N HIS A 12 -11.52 -3.09 -2.39
CA HIS A 12 -10.83 -2.30 -3.40
C HIS A 12 -10.23 -3.13 -4.54
N GLY A 13 -9.98 -4.42 -4.32
CA GLY A 13 -9.40 -5.29 -5.34
C GLY A 13 -8.89 -6.63 -4.80
N ARG A 14 -8.21 -7.37 -5.68
CA ARG A 14 -7.51 -8.60 -5.31
C ARG A 14 -6.15 -8.24 -4.73
N CYS A 15 -5.89 -8.62 -3.49
CA CYS A 15 -4.62 -8.41 -2.82
C CYS A 15 -3.89 -9.74 -2.60
N VAL A 16 -2.59 -9.78 -2.86
CA VAL A 16 -1.71 -10.91 -2.53
C VAL A 16 -0.67 -10.41 -1.54
N ILE A 17 -0.50 -11.14 -0.43
CA ILE A 17 0.61 -10.98 0.49
C ILE A 17 1.57 -12.14 0.27
N LEU A 18 2.82 -11.81 -0.04
CA LEU A 18 3.92 -12.75 -0.12
C LEU A 18 4.83 -12.57 1.07
N GLU A 19 5.14 -13.67 1.76
CA GLU A 19 6.22 -13.75 2.73
C GLU A 19 7.40 -14.48 2.09
N VAL A 20 8.54 -13.81 2.13
CA VAL A 20 9.77 -14.24 1.50
C VAL A 20 10.80 -14.51 2.60
N ASP A 21 10.93 -15.77 2.96
CA ASP A 21 11.97 -16.23 3.88
C ASP A 21 13.29 -16.43 3.14
N GLY A 22 14.35 -15.76 3.60
CA GLY A 22 15.70 -15.86 3.02
C GLY A 22 15.99 -14.83 1.92
N ASP A 23 17.17 -14.94 1.31
CA ASP A 23 17.38 -14.29 0.01
C ASP A 23 16.48 -15.01 -0.99
N LEU A 24 15.61 -14.28 -1.70
CA LEU A 24 15.12 -14.76 -3.00
C LEU A 24 16.38 -15.12 -3.78
N GLU A 25 16.69 -16.40 -3.89
CA GLU A 25 17.92 -16.85 -4.53
C GLU A 25 17.95 -16.28 -5.94
N GLY A 26 18.74 -15.22 -6.11
CA GLY A 26 18.93 -14.50 -7.36
C GLY A 26 17.68 -13.77 -7.87
N ASP A 27 17.90 -12.89 -8.84
CA ASP A 27 16.88 -12.18 -9.59
C ASP A 27 15.96 -13.10 -10.45
N VAL A 28 15.78 -14.37 -10.05
CA VAL A 28 15.20 -15.50 -10.82
C VAL A 28 13.70 -15.30 -11.12
N HIS A 29 13.04 -14.36 -10.45
CA HIS A 29 11.64 -13.99 -10.75
C HIS A 29 11.48 -12.61 -11.37
N LEU A 30 12.54 -11.81 -11.47
CA LEU A 30 12.45 -10.51 -12.10
C LEU A 30 12.47 -10.67 -13.62
N ILE A 31 11.58 -9.97 -14.32
CA ILE A 31 11.43 -10.05 -15.78
C ILE A 31 11.95 -8.75 -16.41
N GLY A 32 12.66 -8.87 -17.54
CA GLY A 32 13.09 -7.71 -18.35
C GLY A 32 13.72 -6.57 -17.54
N ASP A 33 13.14 -5.37 -17.63
CA ASP A 33 13.67 -4.16 -17.00
C ASP A 33 13.57 -4.16 -15.46
N GLU A 34 12.78 -5.06 -14.86
CA GLU A 34 12.77 -5.24 -13.41
C GLU A 34 14.17 -5.64 -12.89
N ARG A 35 14.88 -6.52 -13.63
CA ARG A 35 16.27 -6.92 -13.30
C ARG A 35 17.22 -5.74 -13.40
N VAL A 36 17.08 -4.93 -14.45
CA VAL A 36 17.92 -3.75 -14.67
C VAL A 36 17.73 -2.74 -13.54
N ARG A 37 16.50 -2.57 -13.06
CA ARG A 37 16.20 -1.72 -11.89
C ARG A 37 16.77 -2.32 -10.60
N ALA A 38 16.53 -3.60 -10.36
CA ALA A 38 16.99 -4.32 -9.17
C ALA A 38 18.52 -4.30 -9.00
N ALA A 39 19.27 -4.40 -10.09
CA ALA A 39 20.73 -4.33 -10.08
C ALA A 39 21.27 -3.00 -9.52
N LYS A 40 20.50 -1.91 -9.63
CA LYS A 40 20.86 -0.57 -9.12
C LYS A 40 20.48 -0.37 -7.64
N LEU A 41 19.72 -1.29 -7.04
CA LEU A 41 19.23 -1.20 -5.67
C LEU A 41 20.20 -1.91 -4.71
N GLY A 42 20.31 -1.37 -3.49
CA GLY A 42 20.97 -2.06 -2.38
C GLY A 42 20.21 -3.33 -1.96
N PRO A 43 20.84 -4.26 -1.21
CA PRO A 43 20.32 -5.63 -1.01
C PRO A 43 18.88 -5.68 -0.47
N ILE A 44 18.56 -4.86 0.53
CA ILE A 44 17.21 -4.80 1.12
C ILE A 44 16.18 -4.34 0.09
N ARG A 45 16.43 -3.21 -0.58
CA ARG A 45 15.52 -2.66 -1.60
C ARG A 45 15.37 -3.57 -2.81
N ARG A 46 16.42 -4.32 -3.16
CA ARG A 46 16.38 -5.33 -4.22
C ARG A 46 15.40 -6.45 -3.89
N ARG A 47 15.45 -6.99 -2.68
CA ARG A 47 14.50 -8.00 -2.20
C ARG A 47 13.07 -7.48 -2.15
N GLU A 48 12.85 -6.28 -1.61
CA GLU A 48 11.53 -5.63 -1.59
C GLU A 48 10.98 -5.46 -3.01
N HIS A 49 11.82 -5.03 -3.95
CA HIS A 49 11.43 -4.87 -5.35
C HIS A 49 11.01 -6.21 -5.96
N ALA A 50 11.82 -7.25 -5.80
CA ALA A 50 11.53 -8.58 -6.33
C ALA A 50 10.27 -9.19 -5.72
N ALA A 51 10.11 -9.14 -4.39
CA ALA A 51 8.93 -9.63 -3.69
C ALA A 51 7.66 -8.89 -4.12
N GLY A 52 7.71 -7.56 -4.24
CA GLY A 52 6.57 -6.76 -4.70
C GLY A 52 6.16 -7.05 -6.14
N ARG A 53 7.13 -7.28 -7.03
CA ARG A 53 6.87 -7.65 -8.44
C ARG A 53 6.28 -9.04 -8.56
N ALA A 54 6.77 -10.01 -7.79
CA ALA A 54 6.18 -11.33 -7.70
C ALA A 54 4.74 -11.27 -7.16
N ALA A 55 4.50 -10.51 -6.09
CA ALA A 55 3.15 -10.35 -5.51
C ALA A 55 2.17 -9.73 -6.52
N MET A 56 2.64 -8.75 -7.30
CA MET A 56 1.84 -8.09 -8.34
C MET A 56 1.45 -9.05 -9.47
N ARG A 57 2.39 -9.85 -9.98
CA ARG A 57 2.11 -10.88 -10.99
C ARG A 57 1.10 -11.91 -10.49
N GLU A 58 1.26 -12.36 -9.25
CA GLU A 58 0.31 -13.29 -8.62
C GLU A 58 -1.08 -12.68 -8.41
N ALA A 59 -1.15 -11.38 -8.08
CA ALA A 59 -2.41 -10.67 -7.96
C ALA A 59 -3.10 -10.51 -9.33
N LEU A 60 -2.36 -10.16 -10.38
CA LEU A 60 -2.86 -10.08 -11.76
C LEU A 60 -3.19 -11.44 -12.37
N GLY A 61 -2.49 -12.50 -11.97
CA GLY A 61 -2.56 -13.80 -12.62
C GLY A 61 -1.86 -13.85 -13.98
N VAL A 62 -0.80 -13.04 -14.18
CA VAL A 62 -0.04 -12.96 -15.43
C VAL A 62 1.47 -13.03 -15.19
N GLU A 63 2.19 -13.70 -16.08
CA GLU A 63 3.66 -13.75 -16.08
C GLU A 63 4.23 -12.72 -17.06
N LEU A 64 4.08 -11.44 -16.72
CA LEU A 64 4.55 -10.30 -17.51
C LEU A 64 5.45 -9.38 -16.69
N GLU A 65 6.26 -8.57 -17.39
CA GLU A 65 7.03 -7.51 -16.79
C GLU A 65 6.10 -6.44 -16.16
N ILE A 66 6.42 -6.04 -14.93
CA ILE A 66 5.78 -4.96 -14.19
C ILE A 66 6.78 -3.81 -14.05
N GLY A 67 6.60 -2.78 -14.86
CA GLY A 67 7.49 -1.61 -14.90
C GLY A 67 7.46 -0.77 -13.62
N SER A 68 8.23 0.32 -13.60
CA SER A 68 8.14 1.35 -12.57
C SER A 68 8.07 2.73 -13.21
N ASN A 69 7.13 3.57 -12.79
CA ASN A 69 7.10 4.96 -13.24
C ASN A 69 8.20 5.81 -12.56
N ASP A 70 8.26 7.08 -12.92
CA ASP A 70 9.16 8.10 -12.37
C ASP A 70 9.02 8.27 -10.85
N ARG A 71 7.83 7.97 -10.30
CA ARG A 71 7.52 7.99 -8.86
C ARG A 71 7.70 6.64 -8.16
N GLY A 72 8.14 5.61 -8.89
CA GLY A 72 8.38 4.26 -8.37
C GLY A 72 7.14 3.37 -8.24
N ALA A 73 5.94 3.85 -8.62
CA ALA A 73 4.73 3.05 -8.64
C ALA A 73 4.79 2.01 -9.79
N PRO A 74 4.13 0.84 -9.63
CA PRO A 74 4.13 -0.20 -10.66
C PRO A 74 3.39 0.27 -11.93
N ILE A 75 3.93 -0.08 -13.10
CA ILE A 75 3.23 0.08 -14.39
C ILE A 75 2.64 -1.27 -14.74
N LEU A 76 1.32 -1.32 -14.93
CA LEU A 76 0.56 -2.54 -15.22
C LEU A 76 0.11 -2.57 -16.70
N PRO A 77 -0.29 -3.76 -17.21
CA PRO A 77 -0.98 -3.85 -18.49
C PRO A 77 -2.22 -2.97 -18.55
N GLU A 78 -2.62 -2.60 -19.77
CA GLU A 78 -3.83 -1.81 -20.01
C GLU A 78 -5.06 -2.47 -19.36
N GLY A 79 -5.94 -1.64 -18.80
CA GLY A 79 -7.14 -2.08 -18.08
C GLY A 79 -6.92 -2.39 -16.60
N TRP A 80 -5.69 -2.30 -16.08
CA TRP A 80 -5.38 -2.56 -14.68
C TRP A 80 -4.72 -1.39 -13.97
N VAL A 81 -5.04 -1.26 -12.68
CA VAL A 81 -4.34 -0.39 -11.72
C VAL A 81 -3.90 -1.22 -10.52
N GLY A 82 -2.85 -0.77 -9.84
CA GLY A 82 -2.36 -1.49 -8.67
C GLY A 82 -1.36 -0.71 -7.85
N SER A 83 -1.11 -1.22 -6.65
CA SER A 83 -0.19 -0.66 -5.67
C SER A 83 0.58 -1.77 -4.98
N ILE A 84 1.77 -1.44 -4.50
CA ILE A 84 2.66 -2.35 -3.75
C ILE A 84 3.02 -1.71 -2.41
N SER A 85 3.13 -2.53 -1.38
CA SER A 85 3.78 -2.17 -0.11
C SER A 85 4.66 -3.32 0.37
N HIS A 86 5.58 -3.02 1.28
CA HIS A 86 6.53 -3.98 1.81
C HIS A 86 6.82 -3.68 3.27
N LYS A 87 6.94 -4.75 4.08
CA LYS A 87 7.32 -4.66 5.48
C LYS A 87 8.14 -5.86 5.89
N GLY A 88 9.41 -5.62 6.23
CA GLY A 88 10.33 -6.69 6.60
C GLY A 88 10.51 -7.68 5.45
N THR A 89 10.12 -8.94 5.68
CA THR A 89 10.17 -10.04 4.70
C THR A 89 8.90 -10.15 3.85
N ARG A 90 7.91 -9.27 4.06
CA ARG A 90 6.61 -9.35 3.39
C ARG A 90 6.44 -8.27 2.33
N ALA A 91 5.76 -8.62 1.25
CA ALA A 91 5.27 -7.69 0.24
C ALA A 91 3.78 -7.91 0.02
N ALA A 92 3.03 -6.81 -0.09
CA ALA A 92 1.62 -6.82 -0.47
C ALA A 92 1.47 -6.15 -1.83
N ALA A 93 0.67 -6.73 -2.72
CA ALA A 93 0.28 -6.12 -3.99
C ALA A 93 -1.23 -6.20 -4.16
N ILE A 94 -1.85 -5.10 -4.52
CA ILE A 94 -3.28 -5.02 -4.85
C ILE A 94 -3.46 -4.68 -6.33
N VAL A 95 -4.45 -5.30 -6.96
CA VAL A 95 -4.87 -5.01 -8.34
C VAL A 95 -6.38 -4.79 -8.41
N ALA A 96 -6.79 -3.90 -9.31
CA ALA A 96 -8.17 -3.65 -9.65
C ALA A 96 -8.32 -3.27 -11.13
N PRO A 97 -9.51 -3.46 -11.72
CA PRO A 97 -9.85 -2.87 -13.02
C PRO A 97 -9.65 -1.35 -13.01
N ALA A 98 -9.10 -0.80 -14.09
CA ALA A 98 -8.76 0.62 -14.19
C ALA A 98 -9.99 1.54 -14.13
N ASP A 99 -11.17 1.07 -14.55
CA ASP A 99 -12.44 1.78 -14.48
C ASP A 99 -13.01 1.88 -13.06
N ALA A 100 -12.52 1.07 -12.12
CA ALA A 100 -12.92 1.13 -10.72
C ALA A 100 -12.33 2.34 -9.98
N GLY A 101 -11.27 2.97 -10.50
CA GLY A 101 -10.50 4.03 -9.82
C GLY A 101 -9.14 3.53 -9.32
N PHE A 102 -8.25 4.46 -8.95
CA PHE A 102 -6.90 4.13 -8.51
C PHE A 102 -6.91 3.46 -7.14
N VAL A 103 -6.00 2.52 -6.91
CA VAL A 103 -5.92 1.75 -5.66
C VAL A 103 -4.58 1.94 -4.96
N GLY A 104 -4.61 1.86 -3.63
CA GLY A 104 -3.44 1.88 -2.77
C GLY A 104 -3.47 0.71 -1.79
N VAL A 105 -2.30 0.21 -1.44
CA VAL A 105 -2.12 -0.77 -0.36
C VAL A 105 -0.97 -0.35 0.52
N ASP A 106 -1.12 -0.57 1.83
CA ASP A 106 -0.03 -0.50 2.76
C ASP A 106 -0.01 -1.68 3.73
N LEU A 107 1.19 -2.12 4.09
CA LEU A 107 1.43 -3.23 4.99
C LEU A 107 2.36 -2.74 6.10
N GLU A 108 1.91 -2.85 7.35
CA GLU A 108 2.66 -2.41 8.51
C GLU A 108 2.64 -3.44 9.63
N LEU A 109 3.63 -3.41 10.51
CA LEU A 109 3.59 -4.26 11.70
C LEU A 109 2.46 -3.80 12.60
N ALA A 110 1.69 -4.74 13.15
CA ALA A 110 0.58 -4.44 14.04
C ALA A 110 1.07 -4.11 15.46
N ALA A 111 1.96 -3.12 15.59
CA ALA A 111 2.70 -2.77 16.79
C ALA A 111 2.80 -1.23 16.94
N PRO A 112 3.09 -0.73 18.16
CA PRO A 112 3.46 0.67 18.38
C PRO A 112 4.51 1.21 17.39
N PRO A 113 4.45 2.49 17.01
CA PRO A 113 5.47 3.08 16.15
C PRO A 113 6.81 3.14 16.91
N ARG A 114 7.91 2.89 16.20
CA ARG A 114 9.27 2.92 16.80
C ARG A 114 9.74 4.33 17.15
N GLN A 115 9.08 5.34 16.60
CA GLN A 115 9.38 6.77 16.78
C GLN A 115 8.05 7.53 16.88
N PRO A 116 8.00 8.66 17.60
CA PRO A 116 6.80 9.45 17.70
C PRO A 116 6.48 10.09 16.33
N ILE A 117 5.43 9.59 15.67
CA ILE A 117 4.98 10.05 14.34
C ILE A 117 3.61 10.72 14.40
N GLU A 118 2.94 10.70 15.54
CA GLU A 118 1.55 11.11 15.76
C GLU A 118 1.30 12.52 15.24
N LYS A 119 2.14 13.48 15.63
CA LYS A 119 2.00 14.90 15.23
C LYS A 119 2.14 15.13 13.72
N ARG A 120 2.79 14.20 13.01
CA ARG A 120 2.99 14.27 11.56
C ARG A 120 1.83 13.60 10.81
N ILE A 121 1.27 12.54 11.37
CA ILE A 121 0.30 11.69 10.66
C ILE A 121 -1.17 11.97 11.05
N LEU A 122 -1.40 12.40 12.29
CA LEU A 122 -2.73 12.54 12.88
C LEU A 122 -3.16 14.00 12.88
N THR A 123 -4.41 14.27 12.52
CA THR A 123 -5.01 15.59 12.75
C THR A 123 -5.17 15.86 14.24
N PRO A 124 -5.37 17.13 14.66
CA PRO A 124 -5.64 17.43 16.08
C PRO A 124 -6.81 16.65 16.66
N ARG A 125 -7.86 16.38 15.86
CA ARG A 125 -8.99 15.54 16.28
C ARG A 125 -8.57 14.08 16.48
N GLU A 126 -7.83 13.51 15.55
CA GLU A 126 -7.35 12.13 15.68
C GLU A 126 -6.42 11.97 16.90
N GLN A 127 -5.56 12.97 17.17
CA GLN A 127 -4.71 12.99 18.37
C GLN A 127 -5.48 13.04 19.69
N SER A 128 -6.68 13.63 19.72
CA SER A 128 -7.50 13.67 20.94
C SER A 128 -8.29 12.38 21.18
N LEU A 129 -8.36 11.48 20.19
CA LEU A 129 -9.13 10.24 20.26
C LEU A 129 -8.27 9.01 20.59
N ILE A 130 -6.97 9.06 20.32
CA ILE A 130 -6.10 7.89 20.45
C ILE A 130 -4.89 8.17 21.33
N GLU A 131 -4.45 7.14 22.04
CA GLU A 131 -3.24 7.22 22.86
C GLU A 131 -1.99 7.29 21.97
N ALA A 132 -1.12 8.27 22.25
CA ALA A 132 0.17 8.41 21.58
C ALA A 132 1.03 7.16 21.81
N GLY A 133 1.76 6.72 20.78
CA GLY A 133 2.56 5.50 20.84
C GLY A 133 1.74 4.20 20.83
N SER A 134 0.41 4.24 20.72
CA SER A 134 -0.39 3.02 20.57
C SER A 134 -0.20 2.35 19.20
N ARG A 135 -0.53 1.07 19.09
CA ARG A 135 -0.53 0.35 17.79
C ARG A 135 -1.53 0.94 16.78
N GLU A 136 -2.54 1.68 17.24
CA GLU A 136 -3.50 2.37 16.38
C GLU A 136 -2.85 3.51 15.60
N VAL A 137 -1.82 4.17 16.15
CA VAL A 137 -1.02 5.17 15.42
C VAL A 137 -0.43 4.54 14.15
N THR A 138 0.12 3.33 14.25
CA THR A 138 0.66 2.59 13.10
C THR A 138 -0.44 2.14 12.13
N LEU A 139 -1.63 1.77 12.64
CA LEU A 139 -2.77 1.44 11.79
C LEU A 139 -3.22 2.65 10.96
N ARG A 140 -3.39 3.82 11.60
CA ARG A 140 -3.75 5.07 10.91
C ARG A 140 -2.68 5.49 9.92
N PHE A 141 -1.41 5.31 10.27
CA PHE A 141 -0.30 5.52 9.32
C PHE A 141 -0.47 4.64 8.07
N ALA A 142 -0.68 3.34 8.23
CA ALA A 142 -0.87 2.41 7.12
C ALA A 142 -2.08 2.78 6.25
N ILE A 143 -3.21 3.13 6.87
CA ILE A 143 -4.41 3.59 6.14
C ILE A 143 -4.10 4.85 5.33
N LYS A 144 -3.44 5.85 5.92
CA LYS A 144 -3.13 7.09 5.19
C LYS A 144 -2.08 6.90 4.10
N GLU A 145 -1.13 5.99 4.26
CA GLU A 145 -0.19 5.58 3.19
C GLU A 145 -0.93 4.89 2.03
N ALA A 146 -1.88 4.01 2.33
CA ALA A 146 -2.74 3.40 1.30
C ALA A 146 -3.55 4.48 0.56
N ILE A 147 -4.13 5.45 1.29
CA ILE A 147 -4.84 6.59 0.69
C ILE A 147 -3.89 7.40 -0.20
N TYR A 148 -2.70 7.75 0.29
CA TYR A 148 -1.70 8.49 -0.48
C TYR A 148 -1.39 7.82 -1.83
N LYS A 149 -1.15 6.51 -1.82
CA LYS A 149 -0.86 5.75 -3.05
C LYS A 149 -2.04 5.71 -4.02
N ALA A 150 -3.29 5.73 -3.52
CA ALA A 150 -4.48 5.80 -4.35
C ALA A 150 -4.70 7.21 -4.95
N VAL A 151 -4.39 8.28 -4.21
CA VAL A 151 -4.66 9.66 -4.66
C VAL A 151 -3.52 10.28 -5.48
N ASP A 152 -2.26 9.85 -5.29
CA ASP A 152 -1.09 10.43 -5.99
C ASP A 152 -1.25 10.45 -7.52
N PRO A 153 -1.77 9.40 -8.20
CA PRO A 153 -2.01 9.43 -9.65
C PRO A 153 -2.98 10.52 -10.11
N ILE A 154 -3.92 10.93 -9.25
CA ILE A 154 -4.95 11.93 -9.56
C ILE A 154 -4.44 13.35 -9.31
N VAL A 155 -3.74 13.54 -8.18
CA VAL A 155 -3.45 14.85 -7.58
C VAL A 155 -2.03 15.33 -7.93
N ARG A 156 -1.07 14.41 -8.07
CA ARG A 156 0.33 14.64 -8.53
C ARG A 156 1.13 15.73 -7.80
N ARG A 157 0.74 16.08 -6.58
CA ARG A 157 1.50 16.91 -5.63
C ARG A 157 1.71 16.15 -4.33
N TYR A 158 2.56 16.68 -3.46
CA TYR A 158 2.62 16.22 -2.08
C TYR A 158 1.23 16.37 -1.42
N VAL A 159 0.73 15.30 -0.82
CA VAL A 159 -0.49 15.26 -0.01
C VAL A 159 -0.10 14.93 1.43
N GLY A 160 -0.40 15.85 2.34
CA GLY A 160 -0.10 15.65 3.76
C GLY A 160 -1.08 14.65 4.40
N PHE A 161 -0.60 13.87 5.36
CA PHE A 161 -1.43 12.95 6.14
C PHE A 161 -2.62 13.65 6.84
N THR A 162 -2.45 14.93 7.18
CA THR A 162 -3.47 15.74 7.85
C THR A 162 -4.45 16.41 6.90
N GLU A 163 -4.43 16.09 5.59
CA GLU A 163 -5.46 16.55 4.64
C GLU A 163 -6.72 15.67 4.66
N VAL A 164 -6.66 14.52 5.35
CA VAL A 164 -7.79 13.63 5.57
C VAL A 164 -7.90 13.24 7.05
N GLU A 165 -9.11 13.04 7.54
CA GLU A 165 -9.39 12.42 8.84
C GLU A 165 -10.02 11.05 8.66
N LEU A 166 -9.71 10.14 9.59
CA LEU A 166 -10.21 8.77 9.55
C LEU A 166 -11.14 8.50 10.74
N ASP A 167 -12.32 7.95 10.44
CA ASP A 167 -13.16 7.25 11.43
C ASP A 167 -13.14 5.76 11.08
N LEU A 168 -12.58 4.94 11.98
CA LEU A 168 -12.45 3.50 11.81
C LEU A 168 -13.72 2.80 12.30
N GLU A 169 -14.25 1.90 11.50
CA GLU A 169 -15.41 1.07 11.82
C GLU A 169 -14.96 -0.34 12.27
N ALA A 170 -15.81 -1.05 13.02
CA ALA A 170 -15.47 -2.34 13.63
C ALA A 170 -15.27 -3.48 12.62
N ASP A 171 -15.83 -3.35 11.41
CA ASP A 171 -15.73 -4.32 10.31
C ASP A 171 -14.52 -4.07 9.39
N GLY A 172 -13.67 -3.11 9.75
CA GLY A 172 -12.49 -2.72 8.99
C GLY A 172 -12.75 -1.60 7.98
N ALA A 173 -14.00 -1.19 7.73
CA ALA A 173 -14.27 -0.02 6.90
C ALA A 173 -13.71 1.26 7.54
N VAL A 174 -13.37 2.23 6.71
CA VAL A 174 -12.89 3.54 7.16
C VAL A 174 -13.66 4.63 6.44
N ARG A 175 -14.31 5.50 7.21
CA ARG A 175 -14.83 6.76 6.69
C ARG A 175 -13.68 7.74 6.56
N VAL A 176 -13.43 8.16 5.32
CA VAL A 176 -12.36 9.12 4.99
C VAL A 176 -12.99 10.50 4.78
N ASN A 177 -12.69 11.43 5.69
CA ASN A 177 -13.15 12.81 5.59
C ASN A 177 -12.04 13.66 4.96
N VAL A 178 -12.20 14.07 3.70
CA VAL A 178 -11.28 15.01 3.04
C VAL A 178 -11.54 16.42 3.57
N LEU A 179 -10.54 17.04 4.19
CA LEU A 179 -10.72 18.32 4.90
C LEU A 179 -10.76 19.55 3.99
N ASP A 180 -10.13 19.47 2.82
CA ASP A 180 -10.13 20.53 1.81
C ASP A 180 -10.29 19.94 0.41
N LEU A 181 -11.55 19.85 -0.04
CA LEU A 181 -11.89 19.31 -1.37
C LEU A 181 -11.40 20.18 -2.52
N ALA A 182 -11.17 21.49 -2.29
CA ALA A 182 -10.61 22.35 -3.34
C ALA A 182 -9.15 21.98 -3.60
N ARG A 183 -8.42 21.56 -2.56
CA ARG A 183 -7.04 21.08 -2.69
C ARG A 183 -6.95 19.59 -3.04
N LEU A 184 -7.89 18.78 -2.57
CA LEU A 184 -7.91 17.33 -2.73
C LEU A 184 -9.25 16.86 -3.35
N PRO A 185 -9.48 17.09 -4.65
CA PRO A 185 -10.77 16.85 -5.32
C PRO A 185 -10.97 15.36 -5.67
N VAL A 186 -11.06 14.52 -4.65
CA VAL A 186 -11.20 13.06 -4.79
C VAL A 186 -12.27 12.51 -3.87
N GLU A 187 -12.89 11.43 -4.29
CA GLU A 187 -13.62 10.51 -3.42
C GLU A 187 -12.67 9.39 -3.02
N VAL A 188 -12.66 9.00 -1.74
CA VAL A 188 -11.77 7.98 -1.19
C VAL A 188 -12.53 6.98 -0.33
N GLU A 189 -12.36 5.71 -0.63
CA GLU A 189 -12.75 4.57 0.21
C GLU A 189 -11.48 3.98 0.84
N ALA A 190 -11.55 3.54 2.10
CA ALA A 190 -10.45 2.83 2.75
C ALA A 190 -10.95 1.68 3.64
N TRP A 191 -10.10 0.68 3.81
CA TRP A 191 -10.41 -0.55 4.54
C TRP A 191 -9.14 -1.14 5.14
N TRP A 192 -9.25 -1.77 6.30
CA TRP A 192 -8.13 -2.41 6.99
C TRP A 192 -8.49 -3.77 7.59
N ARG A 193 -7.47 -4.60 7.84
CA ARG A 193 -7.55 -5.81 8.67
C ARG A 193 -6.24 -6.07 9.41
N GLU A 194 -6.31 -6.78 10.53
CA GLU A 194 -5.14 -7.52 11.04
C GLU A 194 -5.00 -8.84 10.29
N GLN A 195 -3.77 -9.20 9.92
CA GLN A 195 -3.43 -10.52 9.39
C GLN A 195 -2.00 -10.89 9.78
N ASP A 196 -1.84 -12.03 10.46
CA ASP A 196 -0.53 -12.56 10.87
C ASP A 196 0.39 -11.50 11.51
N GLY A 197 -0.14 -10.73 12.47
CA GLY A 197 0.58 -9.67 13.18
C GLY A 197 0.89 -8.41 12.37
N HIS A 198 0.24 -8.22 11.22
CA HIS A 198 0.39 -7.04 10.36
C HIS A 198 -0.95 -6.36 10.11
N TRP A 199 -0.92 -5.03 10.00
CA TRP A 199 -2.00 -4.25 9.42
C TRP A 199 -1.91 -4.29 7.90
N LEU A 200 -2.94 -4.80 7.26
CA LEU A 200 -3.15 -4.62 5.82
C LEU A 200 -4.18 -3.50 5.67
N ALA A 201 -3.78 -2.39 5.06
CA ALA A 201 -4.66 -1.30 4.69
C ALA A 201 -4.77 -1.19 3.17
N THR A 202 -5.97 -0.92 2.67
CA THR A 202 -6.22 -0.69 1.25
C THR A 202 -7.11 0.52 1.07
N ALA A 203 -6.94 1.23 -0.04
CA ALA A 203 -7.77 2.37 -0.39
C ALA A 203 -8.07 2.37 -1.87
N ARG A 204 -9.16 3.05 -2.24
CA ARG A 204 -9.51 3.39 -3.61
C ARG A 204 -9.82 4.87 -3.70
N ALA A 205 -9.33 5.53 -4.75
CA ALA A 205 -9.60 6.93 -5.02
C ALA A 205 -10.18 7.11 -6.44
N ARG A 206 -11.18 7.99 -6.53
CA ARG A 206 -11.77 8.43 -7.80
C ARG A 206 -11.72 9.95 -7.87
N ARG A 207 -11.57 10.50 -9.08
CA ARG A 207 -11.70 11.94 -9.29
C ARG A 207 -13.18 12.32 -9.07
N ARG A 208 -13.40 13.37 -8.29
CA ARG A 208 -14.72 13.95 -8.10
C ARG A 208 -15.08 14.89 -9.26
#